data_AF-A0A943N604-F1
#
_entry.id   AF-A0A943N604-F1
#
_cell.length_a   1.000
_cell.length_b   1.000
_cell.length_c   1.000
_cell.angle_alpha   90.00
_cell.angle_beta   90.00
_cell.angle_gamma   90.00
#
_symmetry.space_group_name_H-M   'P 1'
#
loop_
_entity.id
_entity.type
_entity.pdbx_description
1 polymer ?
#
loop_
_entity_poly.entity_id
_entity_poly.type
_entity_poly.pdbx_seq_one_letter_code
_entity_poly.pdbx_strand_id
1 'polypeptide(L)'
;GRDVVFHSGGLEGFNTQVGFIKGENSGYAMIFNTGTTPASVIARTMALDMLTTGAPKASYDDMIDAWLKKRDDMIATIKNGVEGEDVTIENAPQLIGTYEHPAYETFDVENRGGRLWFSYGSFETPLSFAKADGMICGYTGRLDGLVPDHIELWPDGNDLRLRTSDSELKMLFRKIK
;
A
#
# COMPACT_ATOMS: atom_id res chain seq x y z
N GLY A 1 28.08 11.35 0.52
CA GLY A 1 26.67 11.43 0.08
C GLY A 1 26.32 12.87 -0.19
N ARG A 2 25.29 13.13 -1.01
CA ARG A 2 24.78 14.48 -1.28
C ARG A 2 23.42 14.68 -0.62
N ASP A 3 23.09 15.92 -0.25
CA ASP A 3 21.81 16.28 0.37
C ASP A 3 20.76 16.50 -0.74
N VAL A 4 19.85 15.54 -0.87
CA VAL A 4 18.78 15.54 -1.89
C VAL A 4 17.47 15.90 -1.22
N VAL A 5 16.84 16.97 -1.70
CA VAL A 5 15.44 17.29 -1.37
C VAL A 5 14.58 16.70 -2.48
N PHE A 6 13.59 15.90 -2.12
CA PHE A 6 12.68 15.32 -3.09
C PHE A 6 11.27 15.18 -2.54
N HIS A 7 10.32 15.11 -3.45
CA HIS A 7 8.94 14.76 -3.19
C HIS A 7 8.42 13.87 -4.31
N SER A 8 7.48 13.00 -3.99
CA SER A 8 6.82 12.11 -4.94
C SER A 8 5.32 12.12 -4.70
N GLY A 9 4.56 11.95 -5.77
CA GLY A 9 3.11 11.83 -5.70
C GLY A 9 2.62 10.80 -6.72
N GLY A 10 1.60 10.05 -6.36
CA GLY A 10 0.95 9.07 -7.24
C GLY A 10 -0.54 9.40 -7.39
N LEU A 11 -1.10 9.12 -8.56
CA LEU A 11 -2.53 9.17 -8.84
C LEU A 11 -2.85 8.10 -9.89
N GLU A 12 -3.68 7.12 -9.56
CA GLU A 12 -4.28 6.13 -10.48
C GLU A 12 -3.45 5.82 -11.74
N GLY A 13 -2.38 5.04 -11.60
CA GLY A 13 -1.54 4.64 -12.72
C GLY A 13 -0.48 5.67 -13.14
N PHE A 14 -0.47 6.87 -12.55
CA PHE A 14 0.57 7.87 -12.72
C PHE A 14 1.43 8.01 -11.47
N ASN A 15 2.73 8.24 -11.68
CA ASN A 15 3.69 8.57 -10.65
C ASN A 15 4.46 9.83 -11.06
N THR A 16 4.65 10.74 -10.13
CA THR A 16 5.45 11.96 -10.29
C THR A 16 6.56 11.98 -9.25
N GLN A 17 7.74 12.45 -9.65
CA GLN A 17 8.87 12.64 -8.77
C GLN A 17 9.58 13.95 -9.13
N VAL A 18 9.85 14.76 -8.12
CA VAL A 18 10.60 16.00 -8.25
C VAL A 18 11.67 16.05 -7.18
N GLY A 19 12.87 16.49 -7.54
CA GLY A 19 13.93 16.66 -6.57
C GLY A 19 15.10 17.47 -7.10
N PHE A 20 15.91 17.96 -6.17
CA PHE A 20 17.12 18.72 -6.48
C PHE A 20 18.20 18.45 -5.44
N ILE A 21 19.44 18.75 -5.80
CA ILE A 21 20.60 18.58 -4.92
C ILE A 21 20.90 19.94 -4.28
N LYS A 22 20.90 20.03 -2.94
CA LYS A 22 21.11 21.32 -2.27
C LYS A 22 22.50 21.88 -2.58
N GLY A 23 22.54 23.18 -2.85
CA GLY A 23 23.78 23.88 -3.18
C GLY A 23 24.30 23.59 -4.59
N GLU A 24 23.59 22.77 -5.37
CA GLU A 24 23.90 22.51 -6.77
C GLU A 24 22.79 23.08 -7.65
N ASN A 25 23.15 23.57 -8.84
CA ASN A 25 22.19 24.03 -9.84
C ASN A 25 21.68 22.86 -10.68
N SER A 26 21.27 21.78 -10.02
CA SER A 26 20.93 20.50 -10.63
C SER A 26 19.71 19.87 -9.95
N GLY A 27 18.87 19.22 -10.75
CA GLY A 27 17.64 18.57 -10.28
C GLY A 27 16.96 17.79 -11.38
N TYR A 28 15.84 17.18 -11.03
CA TYR A 28 15.03 16.35 -11.91
C TYR A 28 13.53 16.56 -11.64
N ALA A 29 12.74 16.42 -12.68
CA ALA A 29 11.30 16.27 -12.62
C ALA A 29 10.93 15.15 -13.59
N MET A 30 10.22 14.13 -13.09
CA MET A 30 9.89 12.94 -13.85
C MET A 30 8.42 12.59 -13.64
N ILE A 31 7.75 12.18 -14.71
CA ILE A 31 6.35 11.75 -14.71
C ILE A 31 6.30 10.41 -15.45
N PHE A 32 5.68 9.41 -14.83
CA PHE A 32 5.51 8.07 -15.34
C PHE A 32 4.02 7.76 -15.43
N ASN A 33 3.60 7.07 -16.49
CA ASN A 33 2.26 6.52 -16.64
C ASN A 33 2.21 5.04 -16.20
N THR A 34 3.01 4.70 -15.20
CA THR A 34 3.02 3.38 -14.56
C THR A 34 2.93 3.54 -13.05
N GLY A 35 1.84 3.06 -12.45
CA GLY A 35 1.55 3.19 -11.02
C GLY A 35 2.26 2.17 -10.12
N THR A 36 2.28 0.91 -10.56
CA THR A 36 2.59 -0.26 -9.73
C THR A 36 3.93 -0.91 -10.07
N THR A 37 4.80 -0.24 -10.84
CA THR A 37 6.10 -0.77 -11.28
C THR A 37 7.24 -0.04 -10.58
N PRO A 38 8.47 -0.60 -10.52
CA PRO A 38 9.61 0.07 -9.91
C PRO A 38 10.21 1.17 -10.80
N ALA A 39 9.63 1.42 -11.99
CA ALA A 39 10.20 2.30 -13.01
C ALA A 39 10.51 3.70 -12.49
N SER A 40 9.60 4.27 -11.69
CA SER A 40 9.78 5.62 -11.15
C SER A 40 10.96 5.71 -10.18
N VAL A 41 11.17 4.67 -9.37
CA VAL A 41 12.27 4.59 -8.40
C VAL A 41 13.61 4.34 -9.11
N ILE A 42 13.64 3.44 -10.09
CA ILE A 42 14.85 3.14 -10.87
C ILE A 42 15.29 4.36 -11.69
N ALA A 43 14.36 5.01 -12.39
CA ALA A 43 14.65 6.20 -13.18
C ALA A 43 15.16 7.36 -12.30
N ARG A 44 14.65 7.52 -11.08
CA ARG A 44 15.22 8.48 -10.12
C ARG A 44 16.66 8.14 -9.78
N THR A 45 16.96 6.88 -9.48
CA THR A 45 18.34 6.47 -9.18
C THR A 45 19.27 6.72 -10.36
N MET A 46 18.83 6.41 -11.60
CA MET A 46 19.58 6.73 -12.83
C MET A 46 19.84 8.23 -12.98
N ALA A 47 18.82 9.07 -12.76
CA ALA A 47 18.95 10.52 -12.84
C ALA A 47 19.94 11.04 -11.78
N LEU A 48 19.85 10.53 -10.55
CA LEU A 48 20.77 10.90 -9.47
C LEU A 48 22.20 10.45 -9.78
N ASP A 49 22.42 9.24 -10.30
CA ASP A 49 23.75 8.80 -10.69
C ASP A 49 24.31 9.71 -11.80
N MET A 50 23.51 10.05 -12.82
CA MET A 50 23.93 11.00 -13.86
C MET A 50 24.29 12.38 -13.29
N LEU A 51 23.43 12.96 -12.43
CA LEU A 51 23.66 14.28 -11.85
C LEU A 51 24.84 14.31 -10.87
N THR A 52 25.21 13.16 -10.29
CA THR A 52 26.25 13.10 -9.26
C THR A 52 27.60 12.59 -9.74
N THR A 53 27.62 11.55 -10.57
CA THR A 53 28.86 10.92 -11.04
C THR A 53 29.07 11.12 -12.54
N GLY A 54 28.05 11.55 -13.27
CA GLY A 54 28.06 11.57 -14.74
C GLY A 54 28.01 10.17 -15.37
N ALA A 55 27.86 9.12 -14.56
CA ALA A 55 27.95 7.74 -14.98
C ALA A 55 26.93 6.87 -14.22
N PRO A 56 25.73 6.67 -14.79
CA PRO A 56 24.78 5.68 -14.31
C PRO A 56 25.38 4.27 -14.24
N LYS A 57 24.83 3.43 -13.36
CA LYS A 57 25.20 2.01 -13.32
C LYS A 57 24.88 1.34 -14.66
N ALA A 58 25.68 0.34 -15.03
CA ALA A 58 25.44 -0.47 -16.23
C ALA A 58 24.13 -1.27 -16.15
N SER A 59 23.70 -1.63 -14.94
CA SER A 59 22.43 -2.31 -14.66
C SER A 59 21.89 -1.90 -13.29
N TYR A 60 20.56 -2.00 -13.15
CA TYR A 60 19.79 -1.82 -11.91
C TYR A 60 18.96 -3.07 -11.59
N ASP A 61 19.36 -4.24 -12.10
CA ASP A 61 18.66 -5.52 -11.89
C ASP A 61 18.52 -5.84 -10.39
N ASP A 62 19.48 -5.43 -9.56
CA ASP A 62 19.39 -5.54 -8.10
C ASP A 62 18.14 -4.87 -7.53
N MET A 63 17.76 -3.71 -8.05
CA MET A 63 16.55 -3.00 -7.66
C MET A 63 15.28 -3.66 -8.21
N ILE A 64 15.36 -4.24 -9.41
CA ILE A 64 14.26 -4.98 -10.02
C ILE A 64 13.99 -6.26 -9.22
N ASP A 65 15.02 -7.02 -8.89
CA ASP A 65 14.94 -8.25 -8.10
C ASP A 65 14.39 -7.98 -6.69
N ALA A 66 14.84 -6.91 -6.04
CA ALA A 66 14.31 -6.50 -4.75
C ALA A 66 12.82 -6.14 -4.82
N TRP A 67 12.39 -5.45 -5.89
CA TRP A 67 10.98 -5.13 -6.12
C TRP A 67 10.17 -6.40 -6.42
N LEU A 68 10.66 -7.30 -7.26
CA LEU A 68 10.02 -8.58 -7.57
C LEU A 68 9.82 -9.41 -6.30
N LYS A 69 10.84 -9.49 -5.44
CA LYS A 69 10.74 -10.14 -4.15
C LYS A 69 9.66 -9.52 -3.27
N LYS A 70 9.65 -8.18 -3.12
CA LYS A 70 8.61 -7.48 -2.33
C LYS A 70 7.20 -7.74 -2.90
N ARG A 71 7.05 -7.72 -4.22
CA ARG A 71 5.79 -8.04 -4.91
C ARG A 71 5.33 -9.46 -4.60
N ASP A 72 6.22 -10.44 -4.72
CA ASP A 72 5.88 -11.85 -4.54
C ASP A 72 5.54 -12.15 -3.07
N ASP A 73 6.29 -11.57 -2.12
CA ASP A 73 5.98 -11.63 -0.69
C ASP A 73 4.60 -11.01 -0.41
N MET A 74 4.24 -9.90 -1.06
CA MET A 74 2.92 -9.26 -0.92
C MET A 74 1.79 -10.11 -1.51
N ILE A 75 1.99 -10.66 -2.71
CA ILE A 75 1.03 -11.57 -3.35
C ILE A 75 0.78 -12.79 -2.46
N ALA A 76 1.82 -13.32 -1.80
CA ALA A 76 1.67 -14.43 -0.88
C ALA A 76 0.77 -14.06 0.33
N THR A 77 0.96 -12.87 0.92
CA THR A 77 0.10 -12.36 1.99
C THR A 77 -1.36 -12.26 1.55
N ILE A 78 -1.62 -11.70 0.37
CA ILE A 78 -2.99 -11.56 -0.15
C ILE A 78 -3.60 -12.93 -0.45
N LYS A 79 -2.83 -13.85 -1.05
CA LYS A 79 -3.29 -15.23 -1.29
C LYS A 79 -3.69 -15.95 -0.01
N ASN A 80 -2.98 -15.73 1.09
CA ASN A 80 -3.39 -16.28 2.39
C ASN A 80 -4.75 -15.77 2.84
N GLY A 81 -5.09 -14.51 2.50
CA GLY A 81 -6.42 -13.93 2.68
C GLY A 81 -7.48 -14.54 1.76
N VAL A 82 -7.16 -14.68 0.47
CA VAL A 82 -8.04 -15.25 -0.56
C VAL A 82 -8.43 -16.69 -0.23
N GLU A 83 -7.47 -17.50 0.23
CA GLU A 83 -7.68 -18.89 0.65
C GLU A 83 -8.26 -19.01 2.07
N GLY A 84 -8.49 -17.88 2.73
CA GLY A 84 -9.00 -17.77 4.08
C GLY A 84 -10.49 -18.04 4.20
N GLU A 85 -11.01 -17.83 5.40
CA GLU A 85 -12.44 -17.90 5.68
C GLU A 85 -13.08 -16.52 5.59
N ASP A 86 -14.29 -16.45 5.04
CA ASP A 86 -15.04 -15.20 4.99
C ASP A 86 -15.29 -14.65 6.40
N VAL A 87 -15.08 -13.35 6.59
CA VAL A 87 -15.52 -12.69 7.82
C VAL A 87 -17.01 -12.41 7.69
N THR A 88 -17.81 -12.88 8.64
CA THR A 88 -19.27 -12.81 8.63
C THR A 88 -19.80 -12.17 9.91
N ILE A 89 -21.09 -11.83 9.92
CA ILE A 89 -21.74 -11.30 11.12
C ILE A 89 -21.81 -12.35 12.25
N GLU A 90 -21.77 -13.65 11.92
CA GLU A 90 -21.82 -14.72 12.91
C GLU A 90 -20.46 -14.93 13.58
N ASN A 91 -19.36 -14.84 12.84
CA ASN A 91 -18.02 -15.10 13.37
C ASN A 91 -17.30 -13.85 13.91
N ALA A 92 -17.70 -12.65 13.48
CA ALA A 92 -17.06 -11.40 13.90
C ALA A 92 -18.01 -10.19 14.01
N PRO A 93 -19.15 -10.30 14.73
CA PRO A 93 -20.12 -9.20 14.82
C PRO A 93 -19.54 -7.92 15.41
N GLN A 94 -18.52 -8.04 16.27
CA GLN A 94 -17.86 -6.91 16.93
C GLN A 94 -17.18 -5.95 15.94
N LEU A 95 -16.83 -6.41 14.73
CA LEU A 95 -16.15 -5.60 13.73
C LEU A 95 -17.07 -4.59 13.07
N ILE A 96 -18.39 -4.83 13.04
CA ILE A 96 -19.35 -3.94 12.39
C ILE A 96 -19.34 -2.58 13.09
N GLY A 97 -19.18 -1.51 12.32
CA GLY A 97 -19.23 -0.14 12.84
C GLY A 97 -18.46 0.87 11.99
N THR A 98 -18.47 2.11 12.46
CA THR A 98 -17.71 3.23 11.85
C THR A 98 -16.52 3.56 12.75
N TYR A 99 -15.35 3.75 12.14
CA TYR A 99 -14.10 3.99 12.83
C TYR A 99 -13.44 5.29 12.36
N GLU A 100 -12.88 6.08 13.27
CA GLU A 100 -12.30 7.40 13.01
C GLU A 100 -10.84 7.48 13.44
N HIS A 101 -10.00 8.17 12.66
CA HIS A 101 -8.65 8.56 13.06
C HIS A 101 -8.50 10.09 13.03
N PRO A 102 -7.96 10.77 14.06
CA PRO A 102 -7.94 12.24 14.14
C PRO A 102 -7.27 12.98 12.97
N ALA A 103 -6.31 12.33 12.30
CA ALA A 103 -5.58 12.88 11.16
C ALA A 103 -6.09 12.40 9.79
N TYR A 104 -7.05 11.49 9.75
CA TYR A 104 -7.56 10.88 8.53
C TYR A 104 -9.09 10.86 8.53
N GLU A 105 -9.70 10.30 7.48
CA GLU A 105 -11.17 10.14 7.40
C GLU A 105 -11.67 8.94 8.22
N THR A 106 -12.98 8.67 8.17
CA THR A 106 -13.58 7.47 8.74
C THR A 106 -13.56 6.31 7.75
N PHE A 107 -13.51 5.08 8.26
CA PHE A 107 -13.86 3.88 7.48
C PHE A 107 -15.02 3.14 8.13
N ASP A 108 -15.71 2.34 7.33
CA ASP A 108 -16.86 1.54 7.75
C ASP A 108 -16.59 0.05 7.56
N VAL A 109 -17.12 -0.74 8.49
CA VAL A 109 -17.25 -2.19 8.36
C VAL A 109 -18.72 -2.56 8.44
N GLU A 110 -19.26 -3.13 7.37
CA GLU A 110 -20.69 -3.38 7.21
C GLU A 110 -20.98 -4.83 6.80
N ASN A 111 -22.13 -5.35 7.23
CA ASN A 111 -22.64 -6.61 6.71
C ASN A 111 -23.33 -6.39 5.36
N ARG A 112 -22.80 -7.01 4.29
CA ARG A 112 -23.41 -7.05 2.97
C ARG A 112 -23.68 -8.50 2.58
N GLY A 113 -24.93 -8.93 2.74
CA GLY A 113 -25.35 -10.27 2.32
C GLY A 113 -24.75 -11.42 3.14
N GLY A 114 -24.44 -11.20 4.42
CA GLY A 114 -23.86 -12.20 5.33
C GLY A 114 -22.35 -12.09 5.48
N ARG A 115 -21.66 -11.38 4.58
CA ARG A 115 -20.23 -11.13 4.64
C ARG A 115 -19.93 -9.72 5.09
N LEU A 116 -18.87 -9.53 5.88
CA LEU A 116 -18.42 -8.20 6.27
C LEU A 116 -17.56 -7.58 5.17
N TRP A 117 -17.81 -6.30 4.91
CA TRP A 117 -17.12 -5.48 3.92
C TRP A 117 -16.50 -4.28 4.59
N PHE A 118 -15.33 -3.89 4.10
CA PHE A 118 -14.61 -2.69 4.50
C PHE A 118 -14.76 -1.63 3.40
N SER A 119 -15.04 -0.39 3.82
CA SER A 119 -15.09 0.79 2.93
C SER A 119 -14.29 1.94 3.51
N TYR A 120 -13.37 2.50 2.72
CA TYR A 120 -12.58 3.68 3.08
C TYR A 120 -12.34 4.57 1.86
N GLY A 121 -12.95 5.76 1.82
CA GLY A 121 -12.98 6.58 0.61
C GLY A 121 -13.65 5.83 -0.55
N SER A 122 -12.96 5.68 -1.67
CA SER A 122 -13.41 4.88 -2.82
C SER A 122 -12.97 3.40 -2.78
N PHE A 123 -12.18 3.02 -1.78
CA PHE A 123 -11.69 1.64 -1.63
C PHE A 123 -12.75 0.79 -0.92
N GLU A 124 -13.21 -0.27 -1.56
CA GLU A 124 -14.14 -1.24 -0.97
C GLU A 124 -13.65 -2.68 -1.16
N THR A 125 -13.78 -3.51 -0.13
CA THR A 125 -13.36 -4.91 -0.22
C THR A 125 -14.12 -5.82 0.75
N PRO A 126 -14.41 -7.07 0.36
CA PRO A 126 -14.86 -8.08 1.31
C PRO A 126 -13.72 -8.50 2.26
N LEU A 127 -14.05 -8.75 3.52
CA LEU A 127 -13.10 -9.19 4.53
C LEU A 127 -12.96 -10.71 4.59
N SER A 128 -11.75 -11.18 4.89
CA SER A 128 -11.42 -12.59 5.09
C SER A 128 -10.42 -12.75 6.25
N PHE A 129 -10.54 -13.85 7.00
CA PHE A 129 -9.51 -14.29 7.94
C PHE A 129 -8.42 -15.04 7.18
N ALA A 130 -7.20 -14.50 7.19
CA ALA A 130 -6.05 -15.11 6.55
C ALA A 130 -5.81 -16.52 7.10
N LYS A 131 -5.63 -17.49 6.20
CA LYS A 131 -5.50 -18.92 6.52
C LYS A 131 -4.31 -19.25 7.44
N ALA A 132 -3.25 -18.45 7.39
CA ALA A 132 -2.00 -18.74 8.09
C ALA A 132 -2.05 -18.36 9.58
N ASP A 133 -2.65 -17.22 9.92
CA ASP A 133 -2.56 -16.60 11.24
C ASP A 133 -3.89 -15.99 11.75
N GLY A 134 -4.97 -16.11 10.98
CA GLY A 134 -6.28 -15.56 11.32
C GLY A 134 -6.35 -14.02 11.26
N MET A 135 -5.36 -13.36 10.67
CA MET A 135 -5.38 -11.91 10.48
C MET A 135 -6.54 -11.51 9.55
N ILE A 136 -7.24 -10.43 9.86
CA ILE A 136 -8.31 -9.93 8.99
C ILE A 136 -7.69 -9.13 7.85
N CYS A 137 -8.07 -9.42 6.61
CA CYS A 137 -7.57 -8.74 5.43
C CYS A 137 -8.65 -8.56 4.36
N GLY A 138 -8.41 -7.63 3.44
CA GLY A 138 -9.25 -7.39 2.27
C GLY A 138 -8.43 -6.84 1.11
N TYR A 139 -8.88 -7.08 -0.12
CA TYR A 139 -8.27 -6.63 -1.36
C TYR A 139 -9.34 -6.34 -2.44
N THR A 140 -9.11 -5.38 -3.32
CA THR A 140 -10.13 -4.84 -4.26
C THR A 140 -10.31 -5.63 -5.56
N GLY A 141 -9.45 -6.60 -5.88
CA GLY A 141 -9.40 -7.12 -7.25
C GLY A 141 -8.75 -8.49 -7.44
N ARG A 142 -8.47 -8.82 -8.71
CA ARG A 142 -7.80 -10.05 -9.10
C ARG A 142 -6.29 -9.92 -8.94
N LEU A 143 -5.64 -11.00 -8.52
CA LEU A 143 -4.19 -11.13 -8.54
C LEU A 143 -3.72 -11.29 -10.00
N ASP A 144 -3.33 -10.20 -10.64
CA ASP A 144 -2.90 -10.15 -12.06
C ASP A 144 -1.38 -9.99 -12.24
N GLY A 145 -0.62 -10.06 -11.14
CA GLY A 145 0.83 -9.91 -11.15
C GLY A 145 1.32 -8.49 -10.88
N LEU A 146 0.42 -7.54 -10.65
CA LEU A 146 0.72 -6.27 -9.99
C LEU A 146 0.50 -6.40 -8.47
N VAL A 147 1.00 -5.44 -7.69
CA VAL A 147 0.67 -5.35 -6.26
C VAL A 147 -0.73 -4.74 -6.17
N PRO A 148 -1.77 -5.51 -5.80
CA PRO A 148 -3.09 -4.93 -5.64
C PRO A 148 -3.18 -4.17 -4.32
N ASP A 149 -4.08 -3.20 -4.28
CA ASP A 149 -4.41 -2.55 -3.03
C ASP A 149 -5.08 -3.54 -2.09
N HIS A 150 -4.63 -3.52 -0.84
CA HIS A 150 -5.13 -4.38 0.22
C HIS A 150 -5.07 -3.64 1.54
N ILE A 151 -5.82 -4.18 2.48
CA ILE A 151 -5.86 -3.73 3.87
C ILE A 151 -5.66 -4.94 4.78
N GLU A 152 -5.12 -4.64 5.96
CA GLU A 152 -5.01 -5.56 7.08
C GLU A 152 -5.59 -4.89 8.32
N LEU A 153 -6.38 -5.64 9.08
CA LEU A 153 -7.07 -5.17 10.29
C LEU A 153 -6.66 -6.02 11.50
N TRP A 154 -6.44 -5.35 12.62
CA TRP A 154 -6.24 -5.99 13.93
C TRP A 154 -7.23 -5.41 14.95
N PRO A 155 -8.02 -6.26 15.62
CA PRO A 155 -8.81 -5.84 16.78
C PRO A 155 -7.94 -5.24 17.89
N ASP A 156 -8.34 -4.09 18.43
CA ASP A 156 -7.73 -3.44 19.59
C ASP A 156 -8.84 -3.01 20.58
N GLY A 157 -9.38 -3.99 21.31
CA GLY A 157 -10.58 -3.79 22.13
C GLY A 157 -11.82 -3.55 21.26
N ASN A 158 -12.45 -2.38 21.41
CA ASN A 158 -13.56 -1.94 20.55
C ASN A 158 -13.06 -1.23 19.27
N ASP A 159 -11.78 -0.90 19.21
CA ASP A 159 -11.15 -0.14 18.13
C ASP A 159 -10.50 -1.10 17.11
N LEU A 160 -10.04 -0.54 15.99
CA LEU A 160 -9.32 -1.29 14.96
C LEU A 160 -8.01 -0.62 14.60
N ARG A 161 -6.97 -1.44 14.44
CA ARG A 161 -5.75 -1.01 13.77
C ARG A 161 -5.84 -1.36 12.29
N LEU A 162 -5.60 -0.38 11.44
CA LEU A 162 -5.56 -0.51 9.99
C LEU A 162 -4.13 -0.36 9.48
N ARG A 163 -3.74 -1.25 8.57
CA ARG A 163 -2.58 -1.06 7.68
C ARG A 163 -3.07 -1.16 6.23
N THR A 164 -2.64 -0.21 5.41
CA THR A 164 -2.91 -0.15 3.96
C THR A 164 -1.67 -0.58 3.18
N SER A 165 -1.84 -0.91 1.89
CA SER A 165 -0.75 -1.32 0.99
C SER A 165 0.39 -0.31 0.86
N ASP A 166 0.12 0.96 1.09
CA ASP A 166 1.05 2.10 0.98
C ASP A 166 1.66 2.54 2.33
N SER A 167 1.28 1.91 3.44
CA SER A 167 1.73 2.29 4.78
C SER A 167 2.40 1.12 5.51
N GLU A 168 3.54 1.38 6.13
CA GLU A 168 4.20 0.44 7.05
C GLU A 168 3.61 0.51 8.48
N LEU A 169 2.73 1.48 8.75
CA LEU A 169 2.21 1.78 10.08
C LEU A 169 0.84 1.14 10.31
N LYS A 170 0.66 0.57 11.51
CA LYS A 170 -0.64 0.11 12.03
C LYS A 170 -1.34 1.27 12.74
N MET A 171 -2.15 2.01 12.00
CA MET A 171 -2.85 3.20 12.49
C MET A 171 -4.07 2.80 13.31
N LEU A 172 -4.26 3.39 14.49
CA LEU A 172 -5.39 3.09 15.38
C LEU A 172 -6.60 3.97 15.03
N PHE A 173 -7.69 3.37 14.60
CA PHE A 173 -8.97 4.02 14.38
C PHE A 173 -9.94 3.65 15.50
N ARG A 174 -10.54 4.67 16.10
CA ARG A 174 -11.47 4.52 17.23
C ARG A 174 -12.88 4.29 16.74
N LYS A 175 -13.57 3.33 17.34
CA LYS A 175 -14.96 3.06 16.99
C LYS A 175 -15.86 4.16 17.52
N ILE A 176 -16.67 4.74 16.64
CA ILE A 176 -17.61 5.83 16.95
C ILE A 176 -19.08 5.43 16.79
N LYS A 177 -19.36 4.35 16.05
CA LYS A 177 -20.69 3.77 15.85
C LYS A 177 -20.61 2.25 15.78
#